data_AF-A0AAW1TY48-F1
#
_entry.id   AF-A0AAW1TY48-F1
#
_cell.length_a   1.000
_cell.length_b   1.000
_cell.length_c   1.000
_cell.angle_alpha   90.00
_cell.angle_beta   90.00
_cell.angle_gamma   90.00
#
_symmetry.space_group_name_H-M   'P 1'
#
loop_
_entity.id
_entity.type
_entity.pdbx_description
1 polymer ?
#
loop_
_entity_poly.entity_id
_entity_poly.type
_entity_poly.pdbx_seq_one_letter_code
_entity_poly.pdbx_strand_id
1 'polypeptide(L)'
;MPKFRINRLNQSQLNYELSIRGLQTGTVDKMRKSQAIKLEKEGGSISYPNYPYTFEEDKEAIVGVVSKVEDNLSDAQLLSPASKRYSVNETLLAYALDRLDHIPVISIEQTTWKSQMFTRIKNLSICWKGSWLAKRSS
;
A
#
# COMPACT_ATOMS: atom_id res chain seq x y z
N MET A 1 -11.38 -5.47 3.90
CA MET A 1 -10.23 -4.59 3.61
C MET A 1 -9.21 -4.65 4.73
N PRO A 2 -7.90 -4.70 4.44
CA PRO A 2 -6.86 -4.58 5.47
C PRO A 2 -6.95 -3.21 6.15
N LYS A 3 -6.88 -3.16 7.49
CA LYS A 3 -6.90 -1.90 8.25
C LYS A 3 -5.59 -1.15 8.04
N PHE A 4 -5.60 -0.09 7.24
CA PHE A 4 -4.43 0.77 7.05
C PHE A 4 -4.09 1.53 8.33
N ARG A 5 -2.79 1.63 8.62
CA ARG A 5 -2.29 2.59 9.61
C ARG A 5 -2.00 3.89 8.87
N ILE A 6 -3.04 4.69 8.59
CA ILE A 6 -2.98 5.98 7.86
C ILE A 6 -1.87 6.89 8.40
N ASN A 7 -1.59 6.84 9.70
CA ASN A 7 -0.49 7.58 10.34
C ASN A 7 0.92 7.22 9.83
N ARG A 8 1.09 6.13 9.08
CA ARG A 8 2.36 5.63 8.56
C ARG A 8 2.52 5.84 7.05
N LEU A 9 1.48 6.33 6.37
CA LEU A 9 1.58 6.73 4.97
C LEU A 9 2.39 8.02 4.87
N ASN A 10 3.25 8.09 3.86
CA ASN A 10 3.89 9.35 3.52
C ASN A 10 2.90 10.30 2.82
N GLN A 11 3.29 11.55 2.58
CA GLN A 11 2.41 12.55 1.97
C GLN A 11 1.85 12.11 0.61
N SER A 12 2.66 11.49 -0.25
CA SER A 12 2.22 11.04 -1.58
C SER A 12 1.18 9.92 -1.49
N GLN A 13 1.42 8.93 -0.61
CA GLN A 13 0.50 7.81 -0.37
C GLN A 13 -0.81 8.28 0.26
N LEU A 14 -0.72 9.23 1.20
CA LEU A 14 -1.90 9.81 1.83
C LEU A 14 -2.71 10.65 0.85
N ASN A 15 -2.05 11.41 -0.03
CA ASN A 15 -2.72 12.13 -1.11
C ASN A 15 -3.44 11.19 -2.06
N TYR A 16 -2.81 10.04 -2.38
CA TYR A 16 -3.42 9.00 -3.21
C TYR A 16 -4.71 8.45 -2.57
N GLU A 17 -4.67 8.05 -1.30
CA GLU A 17 -5.85 7.54 -0.60
C GLU A 17 -6.99 8.57 -0.55
N LEU A 18 -6.68 9.84 -0.40
CA LEU A 18 -7.68 10.90 -0.34
C LEU A 18 -8.28 11.21 -1.71
N SER A 19 -7.48 11.18 -2.76
CA SER A 19 -7.96 11.47 -4.12
C SER A 19 -8.88 10.37 -4.65
N ILE A 20 -8.55 9.09 -4.44
CA ILE A 20 -9.44 7.97 -4.81
C ILE A 20 -10.75 8.01 -4.02
N ARG A 21 -10.74 8.61 -2.82
CA ARG A 21 -11.91 8.80 -1.96
C ARG A 21 -12.67 10.12 -2.23
N GLY A 22 -12.19 10.96 -3.16
CA GLY A 22 -12.81 12.25 -3.49
C GLY A 22 -12.70 13.32 -2.40
N LEU A 23 -11.67 13.23 -1.56
CA LEU A 23 -11.44 14.13 -0.42
C LEU A 23 -10.39 15.19 -0.77
N GLN A 24 -10.57 16.42 -0.25
CA GLN A 24 -9.63 17.51 -0.47
C GLN A 24 -8.23 17.19 0.09
N THR A 25 -7.20 17.40 -0.74
CA THR A 25 -5.79 17.21 -0.41
C THR A 25 -5.20 18.48 0.25
N GLY A 26 -4.27 18.31 1.20
CA GLY A 26 -3.69 19.40 2.01
C GLY A 26 -2.42 18.97 2.77
N THR A 27 -2.05 19.63 3.87
CA THR A 27 -0.91 19.20 4.71
C THR A 27 -1.22 17.91 5.48
N VAL A 28 -0.23 17.02 5.70
CA VAL A 28 -0.38 15.73 6.42
C VAL A 28 -1.27 15.85 7.66
N ASP A 29 -1.06 16.87 8.49
CA ASP A 29 -1.81 17.05 9.74
C ASP A 29 -3.24 17.53 9.54
N LYS A 30 -3.51 18.32 8.48
CA LYS A 30 -4.89 18.69 8.10
C LYS A 30 -5.62 17.47 7.53
N MET A 31 -4.92 16.66 6.75
CA MET A 31 -5.44 15.43 6.13
C MET A 31 -5.70 14.30 7.13
N ARG A 32 -4.87 14.17 8.18
CA ARG A 32 -5.14 13.25 9.30
C ARG A 32 -6.33 13.69 10.15
N LYS A 33 -6.62 15.00 10.20
CA LYS A 33 -7.74 15.60 10.93
C LYS A 33 -9.05 15.67 10.14
N SER A 34 -9.03 15.61 8.81
CA SER A 34 -10.15 15.95 7.91
C SER A 34 -11.31 14.93 7.82
N GLN A 35 -11.61 14.16 8.87
CA GLN A 35 -12.86 13.38 8.97
C GLN A 35 -13.06 12.22 7.95
N ALA A 36 -12.12 11.95 7.06
CA ALA A 36 -12.17 10.83 6.10
C ALA A 36 -12.42 9.44 6.75
N ILE A 37 -11.80 9.21 7.92
CA ILE A 37 -11.93 7.96 8.70
C ILE A 37 -13.25 7.92 9.50
N LYS A 38 -13.87 9.08 9.76
CA LYS A 38 -15.15 9.17 10.46
C LYS A 38 -16.33 8.81 9.56
N LEU A 39 -16.29 9.17 8.27
CA LEU A 39 -17.38 8.92 7.33
C LEU A 39 -17.59 7.43 7.00
N GLU A 40 -16.53 6.60 7.05
CA GLU A 40 -16.67 5.12 6.94
C GLU A 40 -17.45 4.50 8.11
N LYS A 41 -17.47 5.15 9.30
CA LYS A 41 -18.23 4.66 10.46
C LYS A 41 -19.70 5.06 10.43
N GLU A 42 -20.09 6.03 9.60
CA GLU A 42 -21.42 6.65 9.63
C GLU A 42 -22.36 6.15 8.51
N GLY A 43 -21.93 5.21 7.67
CA GLY A 43 -22.81 4.48 6.73
C GLY A 43 -23.38 5.31 5.59
N GLY A 44 -22.87 6.53 5.38
CA GLY A 44 -23.25 7.38 4.25
C GLY A 44 -22.71 6.82 2.93
N SER A 45 -23.57 6.74 1.91
CA SER A 45 -23.15 6.44 0.54
C SER A 45 -22.30 7.58 0.00
N ILE A 46 -20.98 7.40 0.00
CA ILE A 46 -20.06 8.32 -0.66
C ILE A 46 -20.02 7.94 -2.13
N SER A 47 -20.41 8.86 -3.02
CA SER A 47 -20.14 8.73 -4.45
C SER A 47 -18.65 8.95 -4.67
N TYR A 48 -17.94 7.88 -4.99
CA TYR A 48 -16.53 7.96 -5.32
C TYR A 48 -16.36 8.61 -6.70
N PRO A 49 -15.40 9.54 -6.88
CA PRO A 49 -15.08 10.07 -8.19
C PRO A 49 -14.54 8.96 -9.11
N ASN A 50 -14.55 9.21 -10.43
CA ASN A 50 -13.83 8.35 -11.37
C ASN A 50 -12.36 8.23 -10.92
N TYR A 51 -11.82 7.01 -11.01
CA TYR A 51 -10.46 6.72 -10.59
C TYR A 51 -9.47 7.68 -11.28
N PRO A 52 -8.74 8.52 -10.52
CA PRO A 52 -8.07 9.70 -11.08
C PRO A 52 -6.66 9.42 -11.62
N TYR A 53 -6.17 8.18 -11.52
CA TYR A 53 -4.82 7.81 -11.92
C TYR A 53 -4.80 6.94 -13.17
N THR A 54 -3.76 7.11 -13.97
CA THR A 54 -3.48 6.26 -15.12
C THR A 54 -2.76 4.98 -14.69
N PHE A 55 -2.84 3.96 -15.54
CA PHE A 55 -2.14 2.69 -15.31
C PHE A 55 -0.63 2.88 -15.13
N GLU A 56 0.02 3.74 -15.93
CA GLU A 56 1.47 3.94 -15.84
C GLU A 56 1.89 4.66 -14.54
N GLU A 57 1.09 5.62 -14.06
CA GLU A 57 1.35 6.28 -12.76
C GLU A 57 1.24 5.29 -11.60
N ASP A 58 0.24 4.39 -11.63
CA ASP A 58 0.10 3.36 -10.61
C ASP A 58 1.18 2.30 -10.68
N LYS A 59 1.55 1.91 -11.90
CA LYS A 59 2.65 0.98 -12.14
C LYS A 59 3.95 1.52 -11.61
N GLU A 60 4.30 2.78 -11.92
CA GLU A 60 5.51 3.42 -11.40
C GLU A 60 5.49 3.49 -9.87
N ALA A 61 4.36 3.91 -9.28
CA ALA A 61 4.23 4.00 -7.84
C ALA A 61 4.36 2.63 -7.13
N ILE A 62 3.74 1.59 -7.68
CA ILE A 62 3.81 0.23 -7.12
C ILE A 62 5.22 -0.33 -7.29
N VAL A 63 5.84 -0.18 -8.46
CA VAL A 63 7.22 -0.62 -8.71
C VAL A 63 8.17 0.07 -7.73
N GLY A 64 8.07 1.38 -7.55
CA GLY A 64 8.92 2.11 -6.60
C GLY A 64 8.76 1.64 -5.16
N VAL A 65 7.53 1.32 -4.74
CA VAL A 65 7.28 0.75 -3.41
C VAL A 65 7.89 -0.65 -3.28
N VAL A 66 7.68 -1.51 -4.27
CA VAL A 66 8.19 -2.89 -4.28
C VAL A 66 9.71 -2.91 -4.26
N SER A 67 10.37 -2.11 -5.10
CA SER A 67 11.83 -1.97 -5.13
C SER A 67 12.38 -1.49 -3.79
N LYS A 68 11.78 -0.46 -3.19
CA LYS A 68 12.19 0.02 -1.86
C LYS A 68 12.08 -1.06 -0.77
N VAL A 69 11.07 -1.90 -0.87
CA VAL A 69 10.87 -3.03 0.05
C VAL A 69 11.92 -4.13 -0.18
N GLU A 70 12.26 -4.41 -1.43
CA GLU A 70 13.33 -5.35 -1.81
C GLU A 70 14.71 -4.84 -1.37
N ASP A 71 15.01 -3.55 -1.51
CA ASP A 71 16.25 -2.95 -1.00
C ASP A 71 16.34 -3.08 0.52
N ASN A 72 15.21 -2.93 1.22
CA ASN A 72 15.15 -3.15 2.66
C ASN A 72 15.33 -4.63 3.05
N LEU A 73 15.16 -5.57 2.11
CA LEU A 73 15.39 -7.00 2.29
C LEU A 73 16.85 -7.40 1.99
N SER A 74 17.48 -6.79 0.99
CA SER A 74 18.90 -7.06 0.68
C SER A 74 19.83 -6.61 1.81
N ASP A 75 19.46 -5.55 2.52
CA ASP A 75 20.12 -5.07 3.74
C ASP A 75 19.86 -5.94 4.98
N ALA A 76 18.93 -6.90 4.94
CA ALA A 76 18.32 -7.45 6.14
C ALA A 76 19.15 -8.58 6.78
N GLN A 77 19.91 -8.20 7.81
CA GLN A 77 19.79 -8.90 9.08
C GLN A 77 18.32 -8.82 9.55
N LEU A 78 17.58 -9.92 9.38
CA LEU A 78 16.35 -10.33 10.06
C LEU A 78 15.66 -9.25 10.91
N LEU A 79 14.79 -8.48 10.28
CA LEU A 79 13.98 -7.47 10.98
C LEU A 79 12.93 -8.15 11.85
N SER A 80 13.07 -8.04 13.17
CA SER A 80 12.04 -8.45 14.12
C SER A 80 10.68 -7.83 13.76
N PRO A 81 9.55 -8.56 13.91
CA PRO A 81 8.21 -7.99 13.79
C PRO A 81 7.95 -6.78 14.69
N ALA A 82 8.69 -6.66 15.79
CA ALA A 82 8.64 -5.50 16.69
C ALA A 82 9.39 -4.26 16.13
N SER A 83 10.19 -4.42 15.08
CA SER A 83 10.97 -3.32 14.54
C SER A 83 10.10 -2.31 13.80
N LYS A 84 10.46 -1.02 13.93
CA LYS A 84 9.82 0.05 13.17
C LYS A 84 9.93 -0.20 11.66
N ARG A 85 11.10 -0.68 11.20
CA ARG A 85 11.36 -1.00 9.78
C ARG A 85 10.38 -2.04 9.28
N TYR A 86 10.20 -3.18 9.97
CA TYR A 86 9.17 -4.20 9.63
C TYR A 86 7.78 -3.60 9.48
N SER A 87 7.39 -2.77 10.43
CA SER A 87 6.04 -2.21 10.50
C SER A 87 5.75 -1.15 9.42
N VAL A 88 6.78 -0.41 8.97
CA VAL A 88 6.73 0.52 7.84
C VAL A 88 6.59 -0.26 6.54
N ASN A 89 7.45 -1.26 6.40
CA ASN A 89 7.51 -2.20 5.31
C ASN A 89 6.16 -2.92 5.06
N GLU A 90 5.54 -3.45 6.11
CA GLU A 90 4.20 -4.05 6.03
C GLU A 90 3.15 -3.04 5.52
N THR A 91 3.24 -1.79 5.97
CA THR A 91 2.33 -0.71 5.52
C THR A 91 2.55 -0.41 4.03
N LEU A 92 3.81 -0.40 3.58
CA LEU A 92 4.15 -0.18 2.17
C LEU A 92 3.58 -1.28 1.26
N LEU A 93 3.72 -2.55 1.63
CA LEU A 93 3.17 -3.66 0.85
C LEU A 93 1.63 -3.67 0.86
N ALA A 94 1.01 -3.31 1.99
CA ALA A 94 -0.44 -3.16 2.06
C ALA A 94 -0.95 -2.04 1.13
N TYR A 95 -0.25 -0.91 1.11
CA TYR A 95 -0.54 0.20 0.18
C TYR A 95 -0.38 -0.23 -1.28
N ALA A 96 0.68 -0.97 -1.62
CA ALA A 96 0.89 -1.46 -2.98
C ALA A 96 -0.22 -2.42 -3.44
N LEU A 97 -0.69 -3.32 -2.55
CA LEU A 97 -1.80 -4.22 -2.86
C LEU A 97 -3.12 -3.48 -3.06
N ASP A 98 -3.39 -2.48 -2.23
CA ASP A 98 -4.62 -1.69 -2.34
C ASP A 98 -4.64 -0.89 -3.63
N ARG A 99 -3.54 -0.20 -3.93
CA ARG A 99 -3.36 0.52 -5.19
C ARG A 99 -3.53 -0.42 -6.38
N LEU A 100 -2.93 -1.61 -6.33
CA LEU A 100 -3.05 -2.63 -7.37
C LEU A 100 -4.51 -3.04 -7.63
N ASP A 101 -5.32 -3.18 -6.58
CA ASP A 101 -6.73 -3.58 -6.67
C ASP A 101 -7.55 -2.55 -7.45
N HIS A 102 -7.29 -1.26 -7.20
CA HIS A 102 -8.00 -0.14 -7.82
C HIS A 102 -7.57 0.20 -9.26
N ILE A 103 -6.45 -0.34 -9.75
CA ILE A 103 -6.00 -0.07 -11.13
C ILE A 103 -7.07 -0.54 -12.14
N PRO A 104 -7.60 0.36 -12.98
CA PRO A 104 -8.44 0.00 -14.10
C PRO A 104 -7.60 -0.70 -15.17
N VAL A 105 -8.04 -1.89 -15.56
CA VAL A 105 -7.36 -2.74 -16.54
C VAL A 105 -8.12 -2.68 -17.85
N ILE A 106 -7.45 -2.29 -18.93
CA ILE A 106 -8.05 -2.15 -20.27
C ILE A 106 -7.43 -3.09 -21.30
N SER A 107 -6.36 -3.81 -20.96
CA SER A 107 -5.70 -4.77 -21.85
C SER A 107 -5.26 -6.07 -21.15
N ILE A 108 -5.00 -7.10 -21.96
CA ILE A 108 -4.49 -8.40 -21.50
C ILE A 108 -3.09 -8.24 -20.88
N GLU A 109 -2.24 -7.38 -21.46
CA GLU A 109 -0.90 -7.09 -20.95
C GLU A 109 -0.97 -6.49 -19.53
N GLN A 110 -1.86 -5.52 -19.32
CA GLN A 110 -2.06 -4.90 -18.01
C GLN A 110 -2.60 -5.90 -16.98
N THR A 111 -3.48 -6.81 -17.41
CA THR A 111 -4.01 -7.89 -16.56
C THR A 111 -2.93 -8.88 -16.14
N THR A 112 -2.05 -9.21 -17.09
CA THR A 112 -0.88 -10.09 -16.86
C THR A 112 0.09 -9.43 -15.89
N TRP A 113 0.42 -8.15 -16.11
CA TRP A 113 1.26 -7.37 -15.20
C TRP A 113 0.66 -7.28 -13.79
N LYS A 114 -0.65 -7.00 -13.68
CA LYS A 114 -1.36 -6.93 -12.39
C LYS A 114 -1.24 -8.26 -11.62
N SER A 115 -1.41 -9.39 -12.31
CA SER A 115 -1.30 -10.74 -11.72
C SER A 115 0.13 -11.07 -11.26
N GLN A 116 1.13 -10.74 -12.08
CA GLN A 116 2.54 -10.92 -11.74
C GLN A 116 2.93 -10.07 -10.53
N MET A 117 2.49 -8.81 -10.51
CA MET A 117 2.78 -7.88 -9.42
C MET A 117 2.11 -8.30 -8.11
N PHE A 118 0.86 -8.78 -8.16
CA PHE A 118 0.17 -9.35 -7.00
C PHE A 118 0.98 -10.49 -6.39
N THR A 119 1.43 -11.42 -7.24
CA THR A 119 2.24 -12.57 -6.81
C THR A 119 3.55 -12.12 -6.18
N ARG A 120 4.25 -11.16 -6.80
CA ARG A 120 5.50 -10.58 -6.28
C ARG A 120 5.30 -9.96 -4.89
N ILE A 121 4.27 -9.14 -4.70
CA ILE A 121 3.97 -8.52 -3.39
C ILE A 121 3.64 -9.57 -2.32
N LYS A 122 2.89 -10.62 -2.69
CA LYS A 122 2.60 -11.74 -1.77
C LYS A 122 3.86 -12.49 -1.37
N ASN A 123 4.77 -12.77 -2.31
CA ASN A 123 6.03 -13.42 -2.02
C ASN A 123 6.91 -12.57 -1.09
N LEU A 124 6.99 -11.26 -1.32
CA LEU A 124 7.71 -10.35 -0.40
C LEU A 124 7.10 -10.33 1.01
N SER A 125 5.77 -10.36 1.09
CA SER A 125 5.06 -10.46 2.37
C SER A 125 5.35 -11.79 3.10
N ILE A 126 5.46 -12.89 2.36
CA ILE A 126 5.79 -14.22 2.89
C ILE A 126 7.26 -14.24 3.34
N CYS A 127 8.20 -13.79 2.52
CA CYS A 127 9.62 -13.74 2.87
C CYS A 127 9.85 -12.95 4.17
N TRP A 128 9.17 -11.80 4.35
CA TRP A 128 9.23 -11.06 5.60
C TRP A 128 8.63 -11.76 6.81
N LYS A 129 7.57 -12.55 6.64
CA LYS A 129 6.93 -13.26 7.76
C LYS A 129 7.65 -14.58 8.09
N GLY A 130 8.13 -15.28 7.07
CA GLY A 130 8.77 -16.60 7.15
C GLY A 130 10.19 -16.55 7.72
N SER A 131 11.00 -15.55 7.37
CA SER A 131 12.37 -15.43 7.89
C SER A 131 12.44 -15.28 9.41
N TRP A 132 11.38 -14.79 10.07
CA TRP A 132 11.31 -14.74 11.54
C TRP A 132 10.91 -16.08 12.18
N LEU A 133 9.99 -16.83 11.56
CA LEU A 133 9.51 -18.12 12.09
C LEU A 133 10.57 -19.22 12.01
N ALA A 134 11.35 -19.27 10.93
CA ALA A 134 12.36 -20.31 10.73
C ALA A 134 13.47 -20.31 11.81
N LYS A 135 13.75 -19.18 12.46
CA LYS A 135 14.77 -19.07 13.52
C LYS A 135 14.29 -19.29 14.95
N ARG A 136 12.98 -19.39 15.19
CA ARG A 136 12.45 -19.76 16.52
C ARG A 136 12.50 -21.27 16.79
N SER A 137 12.67 -22.05 15.72
CA SER A 137 12.68 -23.51 15.72
C SER A 137 14.10 -24.09 15.61
N SER A 138 15.13 -23.25 15.67
CA SER A 138 16.56 -23.59 15.65
C SER A 138 17.23 -23.03 16.90
#